data_AF-A0AAU1FYD3-F1
#
_entry.id   AF-A0AAU1FYD3-F1
#
_cell.length_a   1.000
_cell.length_b   1.000
_cell.length_c   1.000
_cell.angle_alpha   90.00
_cell.angle_beta   90.00
_cell.angle_gamma   90.00
#
_symmetry.space_group_name_H-M   'P 1'
#
loop_
_entity.id
_entity.type
_entity.pdbx_description
1 polymer ?
#
loop_
_entity_poly.entity_id
_entity_poly.type
_entity_poly.pdbx_seq_one_letter_code
_entity_poly.pdbx_strand_id
1 'polypeptide(L)'
;MDPERESRDSVEAEWDFLADAAAKWDDRSRGSATTWVPPIMGALVDAARNSVLSQFYPFTSHARLCFSTGLRQWLGEGYVLPLCIALLPGGSYSVGHRHDPAKMLLETTSADEAVATAVTALQEHLQA
;
A
#
# COMPACT_ATOMS: atom_id res chain seq x y z
N MET A 1 18.69 -21.55 13.03
CA MET A 1 17.72 -20.54 12.53
C MET A 1 18.34 -19.21 12.91
N ASP A 2 18.61 -18.36 11.93
CA ASP A 2 19.43 -17.15 12.10
C ASP A 2 18.52 -16.00 12.57
N PRO A 3 18.64 -15.50 13.80
CA PRO A 3 17.71 -14.51 14.36
C PRO A 3 17.73 -13.18 13.59
N GLU A 4 18.83 -12.87 12.88
CA GLU A 4 18.91 -11.69 12.01
C GLU A 4 18.05 -11.83 10.74
N ARG A 5 17.72 -13.07 10.35
CA ARG A 5 16.86 -13.37 9.19
C ARG A 5 15.38 -13.25 9.55
N GLU A 6 14.98 -13.66 10.76
CA GLU A 6 13.61 -13.44 11.28
C GLU A 6 13.31 -11.96 11.46
N SER A 7 14.29 -11.15 11.88
CA SER A 7 14.12 -9.70 12.02
C SER A 7 13.85 -9.00 10.68
N ARG A 8 14.45 -9.50 9.59
CA ARG A 8 14.26 -8.96 8.23
C ARG A 8 13.01 -9.46 7.54
N ASP A 9 12.53 -10.64 7.91
CA ASP A 9 11.32 -11.26 7.34
C ASP A 9 10.06 -10.90 8.17
N SER A 10 10.01 -9.72 8.81
CA SER A 10 8.91 -9.27 9.65
C SER A 10 8.02 -8.24 8.94
N VAL A 11 6.73 -8.22 9.30
CA VAL A 11 5.77 -7.22 8.77
C VAL A 11 6.25 -5.78 9.05
N GLU A 12 6.82 -5.56 10.23
CA GLU A 12 7.36 -4.25 10.64
C GLU A 12 8.53 -3.81 9.75
N ALA A 13 9.46 -4.72 9.44
CA ALA A 13 10.59 -4.43 8.56
C ALA A 13 10.15 -4.03 7.14
N GLU A 14 9.09 -4.64 6.61
CA GLU A 14 8.53 -4.26 5.30
C GLU A 14 7.87 -2.88 5.32
N TRP A 15 7.17 -2.54 6.41
CA TRP A 15 6.62 -1.19 6.60
C TRP A 15 7.71 -0.14 6.71
N ASP A 16 8.80 -0.42 7.42
CA ASP A 16 9.96 0.47 7.51
C ASP A 16 10.62 0.67 6.13
N PHE A 17 10.86 -0.43 5.41
CA PHE A 17 11.41 -0.37 4.05
C PHE A 17 10.53 0.47 3.12
N LEU A 18 9.21 0.27 3.17
CA LEU A 18 8.28 0.98 2.32
C LEU A 18 8.16 2.46 2.69
N ALA A 19 8.15 2.81 3.99
CA ALA A 19 8.16 4.20 4.45
C ALA A 19 9.42 4.94 4.00
N ASP A 20 10.58 4.31 4.15
CA ASP A 20 11.87 4.84 3.67
C ASP A 20 11.89 5.04 2.15
N ALA A 21 11.38 4.05 1.41
CA ALA A 21 11.28 4.14 -0.04
C ALA A 21 10.36 5.28 -0.47
N ALA A 22 9.18 5.40 0.14
CA ALA A 22 8.22 6.47 -0.13
C ALA A 22 8.82 7.85 0.18
N ALA A 23 9.49 8.02 1.32
CA ALA A 23 10.14 9.27 1.70
C ALA A 23 11.24 9.69 0.70
N LYS A 24 12.10 8.75 0.28
CA LYS A 24 13.14 8.99 -0.74
C LYS A 24 12.54 9.40 -2.08
N TRP A 25 11.41 8.81 -2.46
CA TRP A 25 10.72 9.15 -3.70
C TRP A 25 10.01 10.50 -3.65
N ASP A 26 9.31 10.81 -2.56
CA ASP A 26 8.66 12.11 -2.36
C ASP A 26 9.70 13.23 -2.41
N ASP A 27 10.88 13.01 -1.82
CA ASP A 27 11.99 13.96 -1.86
C ASP A 27 12.55 14.16 -3.28
N ARG A 28 12.79 13.06 -4.00
CA ARG A 28 13.23 13.10 -5.40
C ARG A 28 12.22 13.82 -6.31
N SER A 29 10.93 13.63 -6.04
CA SER A 29 9.85 14.17 -6.87
C SER A 29 9.67 15.68 -6.67
N ARG A 30 9.90 16.19 -5.45
CA ARG A 30 9.93 17.64 -5.19
C ARG A 30 11.02 18.37 -5.99
N GLY A 31 12.11 17.68 -6.33
CA GLY A 31 13.21 18.22 -7.13
C GLY A 31 13.12 17.96 -8.65
N SER A 32 12.09 17.25 -9.13
CA SER A 32 12.02 16.79 -10.53
C SER A 32 10.69 17.16 -11.18
N ALA A 33 10.73 18.02 -12.20
CA ALA A 33 9.56 18.39 -13.00
C ALA A 33 9.10 17.30 -13.98
N THR A 34 9.75 16.13 -14.00
CA THR A 34 9.62 15.11 -15.07
C THR A 34 9.33 13.69 -14.59
N THR A 35 9.06 13.46 -13.30
CA THR A 35 8.68 12.11 -12.85
C THR A 35 7.20 11.83 -13.12
N TRP A 36 6.92 10.77 -13.88
CA TRP A 36 5.56 10.27 -14.17
C TRP A 36 4.98 9.46 -12.99
N VAL A 37 5.79 9.18 -11.97
CA VAL A 37 5.38 8.50 -10.73
C VAL A 37 4.89 9.59 -9.76
N PRO A 38 3.61 9.58 -9.33
CA PRO A 38 3.07 10.71 -8.58
C PRO A 38 3.61 10.76 -7.13
N PRO A 39 3.82 11.96 -6.56
CA PRO A 39 4.64 12.20 -5.37
C PRO A 39 3.90 12.10 -4.02
N ILE A 40 2.99 11.14 -3.85
CA ILE A 40 2.14 11.09 -2.65
C ILE A 40 1.95 9.67 -2.13
N MET A 41 3.01 8.87 -2.15
CA MET A 41 2.98 7.58 -1.45
C MET A 41 3.31 7.73 0.03
N GLY A 42 4.08 8.73 0.47
CA GLY A 42 4.46 8.87 1.87
C GLY A 42 3.26 8.99 2.82
N ALA A 43 2.35 9.94 2.55
CA ALA A 43 1.14 10.12 3.34
C ALA A 43 0.23 8.88 3.34
N LEU A 44 0.14 8.18 2.20
CA LEU A 44 -0.65 6.96 2.09
C LEU A 44 -0.04 5.80 2.88
N VAL A 45 1.28 5.63 2.81
CA VAL A 45 2.01 4.59 3.55
C VAL A 45 1.91 4.85 5.05
N ASP A 46 2.05 6.09 5.49
CA ASP A 46 1.90 6.47 6.90
C ASP A 46 0.47 6.21 7.41
N ALA A 47 -0.56 6.67 6.68
CA ALA A 47 -1.94 6.42 7.04
C ALA A 47 -2.26 4.92 7.11
N ALA A 48 -1.78 4.13 6.13
CA ALA A 48 -2.02 2.69 6.09
C ALA A 48 -1.29 1.96 7.24
N ARG A 49 -0.06 2.36 7.56
CA ARG A 49 0.73 1.83 8.69
C ARG A 49 0.07 2.10 10.04
N ASN A 50 -0.62 3.22 10.19
CA ASN A 50 -1.35 3.57 11.42
C ASN A 50 -2.77 2.97 11.46
N SER A 51 -3.11 2.06 10.54
CA SER A 51 -4.41 1.38 10.47
C SER A 51 -4.31 -0.12 10.72
N VAL A 52 -5.44 -0.83 10.69
CA VAL A 52 -5.47 -2.30 10.75
C VAL A 52 -4.79 -2.98 9.56
N LEU A 53 -4.45 -2.24 8.49
CA LEU A 53 -3.69 -2.78 7.36
C LEU A 53 -2.24 -3.10 7.74
N SER A 54 -1.73 -2.53 8.84
CA SER A 54 -0.38 -2.77 9.37
C SER A 54 -0.07 -4.21 9.75
N GLN A 55 -1.09 -5.04 9.95
CA GLN A 55 -0.91 -6.47 10.24
C GLN A 55 -0.53 -7.29 8.98
N PHE A 56 -0.65 -6.72 7.79
CA PHE A 56 -0.33 -7.36 6.52
C PHE A 56 1.01 -6.87 5.97
N TYR A 57 1.64 -7.71 5.15
CA TYR A 57 2.83 -7.34 4.40
C TYR A 57 2.44 -6.37 3.28
N PRO A 58 2.90 -5.11 3.34
CA PRO A 58 2.62 -4.14 2.29
C PRO A 58 3.53 -4.40 1.09
N PHE A 59 3.04 -4.12 -0.11
CA PHE A 59 3.90 -4.08 -1.29
C PHE A 59 3.35 -3.12 -2.32
N THR A 60 4.25 -2.59 -3.16
CA THR A 60 3.87 -1.73 -4.28
C THR A 60 3.81 -2.53 -5.56
N SER A 61 2.81 -2.22 -6.38
CA SER A 61 2.69 -2.71 -7.75
C SER A 61 2.29 -1.56 -8.64
N HIS A 62 3.25 -1.05 -9.42
CA HIS A 62 3.13 0.21 -10.16
C HIS A 62 2.87 1.37 -9.19
N ALA A 63 1.73 2.06 -9.31
CA ALA A 63 1.31 3.14 -8.43
C ALA A 63 0.30 2.68 -7.38
N ARG A 64 0.27 1.38 -7.03
CA ARG A 64 -0.70 0.81 -6.09
C ARG A 64 -0.02 0.31 -4.83
N LEU A 65 -0.57 0.68 -3.68
CA LEU A 65 -0.31 0.03 -2.40
C LEU A 65 -1.27 -1.16 -2.26
N CYS A 66 -0.71 -2.36 -2.13
CA CYS A 66 -1.42 -3.62 -1.98
C CYS A 66 -0.91 -4.35 -0.73
N PHE A 67 -1.63 -5.39 -0.32
CA PHE A 67 -1.39 -6.08 0.95
C PHE A 67 -1.41 -7.60 0.76
N SER A 68 -0.58 -8.30 1.52
CA SER A 68 -0.47 -9.76 1.52
C SER A 68 -0.41 -10.31 2.94
N THR A 69 -0.92 -11.51 3.14
CA THR A 69 -0.75 -12.26 4.41
C THR A 69 0.62 -12.94 4.52
N GLY A 70 1.44 -12.90 3.47
CA GLY A 70 2.80 -13.45 3.46
C GLY A 70 3.80 -12.57 2.71
N LEU A 71 5.07 -12.66 3.12
CA LEU A 71 6.18 -11.83 2.66
C LEU A 71 6.58 -12.04 1.19
N ARG A 72 6.41 -13.25 0.67
CA ARG A 72 6.88 -13.63 -0.68
C ARG A 72 5.71 -13.98 -1.60
N GLN A 73 4.76 -13.06 -1.70
CA GLN A 73 3.57 -13.22 -2.54
C GLN A 73 3.90 -13.49 -4.01
N TRP A 74 5.03 -13.00 -4.52
CA TRP A 74 5.48 -13.28 -5.88
C TRP A 74 5.99 -14.72 -6.07
N LEU A 75 6.31 -15.43 -4.99
CA LEU A 75 6.65 -16.86 -5.00
C LEU A 75 5.45 -17.75 -4.61
N GLY A 76 4.26 -17.16 -4.44
CA GLY A 76 3.06 -17.88 -4.02
C GLY A 76 2.94 -18.08 -2.51
N GLU A 77 3.77 -17.44 -1.69
CA GLU A 77 3.61 -17.47 -0.23
C GLU A 77 2.52 -16.47 0.21
N GLY A 78 1.57 -16.95 1.02
CA GLY A 78 0.46 -16.14 1.50
C GLY A 78 -0.62 -15.87 0.47
N TYR A 79 -1.59 -15.06 0.87
CA TYR A 79 -2.73 -14.61 0.08
C TYR A 79 -2.65 -13.10 -0.10
N VAL A 80 -2.67 -12.66 -1.37
CA VAL A 80 -2.77 -11.24 -1.73
C VAL A 80 -4.22 -10.80 -1.55
N LEU A 81 -4.43 -9.78 -0.72
CA LEU A 81 -5.76 -9.24 -0.49
C LEU A 81 -6.35 -8.67 -1.79
N PRO A 82 -7.67 -8.79 -2.00
CA PRO A 82 -8.29 -8.39 -3.25
C PRO A 82 -8.39 -6.86 -3.42
N LEU A 83 -7.94 -6.08 -2.45
CA LEU A 83 -8.03 -4.61 -2.38
C LEU A 83 -6.65 -3.98 -2.53
N CYS A 84 -6.60 -2.86 -3.26
CA CYS A 84 -5.42 -1.99 -3.31
C CYS A 84 -5.86 -0.52 -3.34
N ILE A 85 -4.94 0.36 -2.94
CA ILE A 85 -5.10 1.81 -3.06
C ILE A 85 -4.14 2.29 -4.15
N ALA A 86 -4.67 2.84 -5.25
CA ALA A 86 -3.90 3.36 -6.36
C ALA A 86 -3.72 4.87 -6.23
N LEU A 87 -2.53 5.36 -6.54
CA LEU A 87 -2.27 6.78 -6.74
C LEU A 87 -2.51 7.12 -8.22
N LEU A 88 -3.44 8.04 -8.47
CA LEU A 88 -3.85 8.48 -9.79
C LEU A 88 -2.99 9.66 -10.28
N PRO A 89 -2.91 9.85 -11.61
CA PRO A 89 -2.38 11.08 -12.17
C PRO A 89 -3.13 12.30 -11.62
N GLY A 90 -2.41 13.29 -11.11
CA GLY A 90 -3.02 14.48 -10.49
C GLY A 90 -3.07 14.45 -8.96
N GLY A 91 -2.63 13.36 -8.32
CA GLY A 91 -2.43 13.32 -6.87
C GLY A 91 -3.67 12.92 -6.06
N SER A 92 -4.70 12.37 -6.69
CA SER A 92 -5.78 11.66 -6.00
C SER A 92 -5.45 10.18 -5.81
N TYR A 93 -6.13 9.53 -4.88
CA TYR A 93 -6.13 8.11 -4.61
C TYR A 93 -7.42 7.50 -5.11
N SER A 94 -7.35 6.26 -5.63
CA SER A 94 -8.53 5.42 -5.80
C SER A 94 -8.40 4.13 -5.00
N VAL A 95 -9.51 3.73 -4.39
CA VAL A 95 -9.63 2.49 -3.62
C VAL A 95 -10.46 1.53 -4.44
N GLY A 96 -10.00 0.29 -4.61
CA GLY A 96 -10.79 -0.69 -5.34
C GLY A 96 -10.16 -2.06 -5.41
N HIS A 97 -10.85 -2.94 -6.13
CA HIS A 97 -10.36 -4.29 -6.33
C HIS A 97 -9.12 -4.32 -7.23
N ARG A 98 -8.08 -5.04 -6.79
CA ARG A 98 -6.79 -5.15 -7.50
C ARG A 98 -6.94 -5.54 -8.98
N HIS A 99 -7.89 -6.44 -9.25
CA HIS A 99 -8.09 -7.08 -10.56
C HIS A 99 -9.31 -6.55 -11.33
N ASP A 100 -10.10 -5.65 -10.75
CA ASP A 100 -11.32 -5.16 -11.37
C ASP A 100 -11.45 -3.63 -11.19
N PRO A 101 -10.96 -2.84 -12.16
CA PRO A 101 -11.05 -1.39 -12.13
C PRO A 101 -12.49 -0.86 -12.12
N ALA A 102 -13.47 -1.65 -12.58
CA ALA A 102 -14.87 -1.23 -12.58
C ALA A 102 -15.48 -1.26 -11.17
N LYS A 103 -14.85 -1.95 -10.23
CA LYS A 103 -15.22 -1.97 -8.81
C LYS A 103 -14.37 -1.00 -7.99
N MET A 104 -14.29 0.24 -8.47
CA MET A 104 -13.74 1.35 -7.69
C MET A 104 -14.76 1.73 -6.61
N LEU A 105 -14.30 1.81 -5.37
CA LEU A 105 -15.11 2.11 -4.20
C LEU A 105 -15.10 3.60 -3.86
N LEU A 106 -13.96 4.26 -4.08
CA LEU A 106 -13.75 5.67 -3.78
C LEU A 106 -12.65 6.25 -4.66
N GLU A 107 -12.78 7.51 -5.02
CA GLU A 107 -11.67 8.38 -5.43
C GLU A 107 -11.63 9.59 -4.48
N THR A 108 -10.45 9.92 -3.95
CA THR A 108 -10.27 11.00 -2.96
C THR A 108 -8.86 11.58 -3.02
N THR A 109 -8.66 12.82 -2.57
CA THR A 109 -7.33 13.40 -2.37
C THR A 109 -6.78 13.16 -0.95
N SER A 110 -7.57 12.55 -0.06
CA SER A 110 -7.20 12.27 1.33
C SER A 110 -6.65 10.85 1.48
N ALA A 111 -5.43 10.74 1.99
CA ALA A 111 -4.82 9.45 2.32
C ALA A 111 -5.62 8.71 3.42
N ASP A 112 -6.06 9.44 4.44
CA ASP A 112 -6.84 8.88 5.55
C ASP A 112 -8.18 8.32 5.07
N GLU A 113 -8.87 9.05 4.18
CA GLU A 113 -10.15 8.60 3.64
C GLU A 113 -9.98 7.36 2.76
N ALA A 114 -8.93 7.34 1.92
CA ALA A 114 -8.61 6.18 1.10
C ALA A 114 -8.31 4.94 1.96
N VAL A 115 -7.54 5.10 3.03
CA VAL A 115 -7.24 4.01 3.97
C VAL A 115 -8.48 3.56 4.72
N ALA A 116 -9.30 4.48 5.22
CA ALA A 116 -10.54 4.15 5.92
C ALA A 116 -11.49 3.33 5.03
N THR A 117 -11.66 3.72 3.77
CA THR A 117 -12.47 2.94 2.82
C THR A 117 -11.86 1.56 2.55
N ALA A 118 -10.54 1.45 2.39
CA ALA A 118 -9.88 0.16 2.20
C ALA A 118 -10.06 -0.76 3.42
N VAL A 119 -10.01 -0.21 4.63
CA VAL A 119 -10.26 -0.93 5.88
C VAL A 119 -11.70 -1.45 5.94
N THR A 120 -12.69 -0.61 5.66
CA THR A 120 -14.10 -1.01 5.65
C THR A 120 -14.33 -2.13 4.63
N ALA A 121 -13.85 -1.97 3.40
CA ALA A 121 -14.01 -2.98 2.35
C ALA A 121 -13.32 -4.31 2.72
N LEU A 122 -12.19 -4.25 3.42
CA LEU A 122 -11.51 -5.46 3.91
C LEU A 122 -12.34 -6.17 4.98
N GLN A 123 -12.91 -5.42 5.93
CA GLN A 123 -13.75 -5.99 6.98
C GLN A 123 -14.99 -6.67 6.39
N GLU A 124 -15.63 -6.06 5.40
CA GLU A 124 -16.74 -6.65 4.65
C GLU A 124 -16.31 -7.94 3.94
N HIS A 125 -15.13 -7.95 3.31
CA HIS A 125 -14.61 -9.14 2.63
C HIS A 125 -14.33 -10.31 3.58
N LEU A 126 -13.85 -10.02 4.80
CA LEU A 126 -13.57 -11.06 5.80
C LEU A 126 -14.83 -11.63 6.47
N GLN A 127 -15.98 -10.95 6.33
CA GLN A 127 -17.27 -11.38 6.88
C GLN A 127 -18.16 -12.12 5.86
N ALA A 128 -17.81 -12.09 4.57
CA ALA A 128 -18.56 -12.69 3.47
C ALA A 128 -18.14 -14.15 3.20
#